data_AF-A0A951FDB4-F1
#
_entry.id   AF-A0A951FDB4-F1
#
_cell.length_a   1.000
_cell.length_b   1.000
_cell.length_c   1.000
_cell.angle_alpha   90.00
_cell.angle_beta   90.00
_cell.angle_gamma   90.00
#
_symmetry.space_group_name_H-M   'P 1'
#
loop_
_entity.id
_entity.type
_entity.pdbx_description
1 polymer ?
#
loop_
_entity_poly.entity_id
_entity_poly.type
_entity_poly.pdbx_seq_one_letter_code
_entity_poly.pdbx_strand_id
1 'polypeptide(L)'
;MHIDHTSKRARKLIEDYNLTEEELRQIIAAARINLATFDPEYRANVTQLSQDLDRSRPTIYSWADRALEATVTSLRNIRTGRPPKEGLNGRRARRRPDQF
;
A
#
# COMPACT_ATOMS: atom_id res chain seq x y z
N MET A 1 -11.43 15.21 2.13
CA MET A 1 -9.98 15.32 1.85
C MET A 1 -9.74 15.69 0.38
N HIS A 2 -9.01 16.78 0.11
CA HIS A 2 -8.60 17.16 -1.24
C HIS A 2 -7.22 16.56 -1.57
N ILE A 3 -7.05 16.04 -2.78
CA ILE A 3 -5.81 15.38 -3.23
C ILE A 3 -5.14 16.27 -4.26
N ASP A 4 -3.88 16.62 -4.02
CA ASP A 4 -3.08 17.38 -4.96
C ASP A 4 -2.47 16.46 -6.03
N HIS A 5 -2.85 16.68 -7.30
CA HIS A 5 -2.37 15.93 -8.45
C HIS A 5 -1.23 16.62 -9.23
N THR A 6 -0.72 17.76 -8.75
CA THR A 6 0.31 18.53 -9.47
C THR A 6 1.64 17.77 -9.61
N SER A 7 1.99 16.93 -8.63
CA SER A 7 3.23 16.14 -8.61
C SER A 7 3.29 15.11 -9.76
N LYS A 8 4.30 15.25 -10.64
CA LYS A 8 4.58 14.29 -11.73
C LYS A 8 4.82 12.88 -11.22
N ARG A 9 5.53 12.74 -10.10
CA ARG A 9 5.85 11.43 -9.49
C ARG A 9 4.58 10.76 -8.95
N ALA A 10 3.70 11.52 -8.28
CA ALA A 10 2.46 10.98 -7.74
C ALA A 10 1.54 10.48 -8.87
N ARG A 11 1.38 11.27 -9.94
CA ARG A 11 0.61 10.86 -11.12
C ARG A 11 1.10 9.56 -11.73
N LYS A 12 2.42 9.44 -11.95
CA LYS A 12 3.00 8.21 -12.47
C LYS A 12 2.68 6.99 -11.59
N LEU A 13 2.76 7.12 -10.26
CA LEU A 13 2.43 6.02 -9.36
C LEU A 13 0.94 5.66 -9.42
N ILE A 14 0.05 6.65 -9.46
CA ILE A 14 -1.39 6.42 -9.59
C ILE A 14 -1.69 5.64 -10.88
N GLU A 15 -1.06 6.02 -12.00
CA GLU A 15 -1.19 5.35 -13.29
C GLU A 15 -0.58 3.94 -13.28
N ASP A 16 0.68 3.80 -12.84
CA ASP A 16 1.41 2.53 -12.83
C ASP A 16 0.70 1.45 -11.98
N TYR A 17 0.00 1.87 -10.91
CA TYR A 17 -0.74 0.97 -10.02
C TYR A 17 -2.26 0.97 -10.26
N ASN A 18 -2.75 1.72 -11.24
CA ASN A 18 -4.18 1.87 -11.55
C ASN A 18 -5.04 2.19 -10.29
N LEU A 19 -4.57 3.12 -9.45
CA LEU A 19 -5.21 3.43 -8.18
C LEU A 19 -6.51 4.20 -8.40
N THR A 20 -7.57 3.73 -7.78
CA THR A 20 -8.82 4.50 -7.65
C THR A 20 -8.64 5.65 -6.68
N GLU A 21 -9.52 6.66 -6.77
CA GLU A 21 -9.46 7.77 -5.83
C GLU A 21 -9.75 7.33 -4.39
N GLU A 22 -10.61 6.33 -4.20
CA GLU A 22 -10.84 5.76 -2.87
C GLU A 22 -9.56 5.16 -2.28
N GLU A 23 -8.88 4.30 -3.03
CA GLU A 23 -7.61 3.68 -2.60
C GLU A 23 -6.54 4.75 -2.31
N LEU A 24 -6.47 5.79 -3.15
CA LEU A 24 -5.54 6.90 -2.91
C LEU A 24 -5.84 7.61 -1.60
N ARG A 25 -7.12 7.86 -1.30
CA ARG A 25 -7.52 8.48 -0.02
C ARG A 25 -7.21 7.56 1.17
N GLN A 26 -7.40 6.26 1.04
CA GLN A 26 -7.05 5.28 2.08
C GLN A 26 -5.53 5.25 2.32
N ILE A 27 -4.72 5.24 1.26
CA ILE A 27 -3.25 5.29 1.32
C ILE A 27 -2.79 6.56 2.03
N ILE A 28 -3.33 7.72 1.65
CA ILE A 28 -2.99 9.00 2.30
C ILE A 28 -3.36 8.97 3.78
N ALA A 29 -4.54 8.46 4.13
CA ALA A 29 -4.97 8.37 5.53
C ALA A 29 -4.02 7.47 6.35
N ALA A 30 -3.71 6.27 5.86
CA ALA A 30 -2.77 5.36 6.52
C ALA A 30 -1.37 6.01 6.67
N ALA A 31 -0.88 6.69 5.63
CA ALA A 31 0.39 7.40 5.68
C ALA A 31 0.40 8.53 6.73
N ARG A 32 -0.70 9.29 6.86
CA ARG A 32 -0.82 10.35 7.88
C ARG A 32 -0.81 9.76 9.29
N ILE A 33 -1.49 8.64 9.54
CA ILE A 33 -1.44 7.97 10.85
C ILE A 33 -0.03 7.48 11.15
N ASN A 34 0.61 6.82 10.18
CA ASN A 34 1.97 6.32 10.34
C ASN A 34 2.96 7.45 10.61
N LEU A 35 2.84 8.58 9.91
CA LEU A 35 3.67 9.76 10.17
C LEU A 35 3.51 10.25 11.61
N ALA A 36 2.28 10.30 12.14
CA ALA A 36 2.03 10.66 13.55
C ALA A 36 2.63 9.66 14.55
N THR A 37 2.88 8.41 14.12
CA THR A 37 3.60 7.41 14.94
C THR A 37 5.10 7.70 15.00
N PHE A 38 5.69 8.18 13.90
CA PHE A 38 7.14 8.40 13.79
C PHE A 38 7.59 9.81 14.18
N ASP A 39 6.70 10.79 14.02
CA ASP A 39 6.94 12.19 14.31
C ASP A 39 5.98 12.66 15.43
N PRO A 40 6.47 12.87 16.66
CA PRO A 40 5.65 13.32 17.79
C PRO A 40 5.02 14.70 17.61
N GLU A 41 5.60 15.55 16.76
CA GLU A 41 5.10 16.89 16.47
C GLU A 41 3.94 16.83 15.45
N TYR A 42 3.94 15.81 14.59
CA TYR A 42 2.87 15.60 13.63
C TYR A 42 1.63 14.94 14.27
N ARG A 43 0.48 15.62 14.18
CA ARG A 43 -0.81 15.13 14.71
C ARG A 43 -1.79 14.83 13.57
N ALA A 44 -2.08 13.55 13.36
CA ALA A 44 -3.17 13.16 12.47
C ALA A 44 -4.53 13.30 13.17
N ASN A 45 -5.47 14.03 12.55
CA ASN A 45 -6.85 14.11 13.04
C ASN A 45 -7.68 12.91 12.54
N VAL A 46 -7.66 11.82 13.32
CA VAL A 46 -8.33 10.57 12.95
C VAL A 46 -9.85 10.71 12.87
N THR A 47 -10.45 11.59 13.68
CA THR A 47 -11.89 11.87 13.62
C THR A 47 -12.26 12.49 12.27
N GLN A 48 -11.48 13.46 11.79
CA GLN A 48 -11.70 14.05 10.46
C GLN A 48 -11.50 13.01 9.35
N LEU A 49 -10.45 12.18 9.45
CA LEU A 49 -10.21 11.11 8.46
C LEU A 49 -11.37 10.11 8.39
N SER A 50 -11.96 9.77 9.54
CA SER A 50 -13.13 8.91 9.65
C SER A 50 -14.34 9.49 8.92
N GLN A 51 -14.60 10.79 9.09
CA GLN A 51 -15.70 11.48 8.41
C GLN A 51 -15.45 11.63 6.91
N ASP A 52 -14.25 12.05 6.51
CA ASP A 52 -13.87 12.28 5.11
C ASP A 52 -13.94 11.02 4.24
N LEU A 53 -13.75 9.85 4.85
CA LEU A 53 -13.71 8.55 4.16
C LEU A 53 -15.00 7.75 4.32
N ASP A 54 -15.94 8.21 5.16
CA ASP A 54 -17.09 7.43 5.59
C ASP A 54 -16.69 6.04 6.11
N ARG A 55 -15.73 6.02 7.04
CA ARG A 55 -15.18 4.78 7.64
C ARG A 55 -14.99 4.96 9.13
N SER A 56 -15.15 3.87 9.87
CA SER A 56 -14.96 3.90 11.32
C SER A 56 -13.50 4.20 11.69
N ARG A 57 -13.27 4.87 12.83
CA ARG A 57 -11.91 5.07 13.38
C ARG A 57 -11.13 3.76 13.53
N PRO A 58 -11.72 2.66 14.06
CA PRO A 58 -11.04 1.35 14.10
C PRO A 58 -10.58 0.85 12.73
N THR A 59 -11.39 1.04 11.68
CA THR A 59 -11.02 0.66 10.30
C THR A 59 -9.77 1.42 9.85
N ILE A 60 -9.70 2.73 10.12
CA ILE A 60 -8.54 3.56 9.75
C ILE A 60 -7.27 3.12 10.48
N TYR A 61 -7.34 2.86 11.79
CA TYR A 61 -6.20 2.32 12.53
C TYR A 61 -5.76 0.96 11.97
N SER A 62 -6.71 0.08 11.64
CA SER A 62 -6.40 -1.23 11.06
C SER A 62 -5.68 -1.13 9.70
N TRP A 63 -5.94 -0.10 8.91
CA TRP A 63 -5.17 0.16 7.69
C TRP A 63 -3.75 0.63 7.97
N ALA A 64 -3.59 1.54 8.93
CA ALA A 64 -2.28 2.02 9.36
C ALA A 64 -1.40 0.88 9.91
N ASP A 65 -1.97 0.04 10.78
CA ASP A 65 -1.28 -1.12 11.35
C ASP A 65 -0.79 -2.09 10.27
N ARG A 66 -1.63 -2.43 9.29
CA ARG A 66 -1.24 -3.28 8.15
C ARG A 66 -0.14 -2.64 7.30
N ALA A 67 -0.19 -1.33 7.08
CA ALA A 67 0.84 -0.61 6.34
C ALA A 67 2.19 -0.61 7.09
N LEU A 68 2.18 -0.45 8.42
CA LEU A 68 3.36 -0.57 9.27
C LEU A 68 3.94 -1.99 9.22
N GLU A 69 3.10 -3.01 9.36
CA GLU A 69 3.51 -4.41 9.30
C GLU A 69 4.16 -4.76 7.95
N ALA A 70 3.55 -4.35 6.84
CA ALA A 70 4.09 -4.55 5.51
C ALA A 70 5.45 -3.83 5.32
N THR A 71 5.59 -2.64 5.89
CA THR A 71 6.84 -1.87 5.88
C THR A 71 7.95 -2.59 6.67
N VAL A 72 7.65 -3.03 7.89
CA VAL A 72 8.59 -3.79 8.73
C VAL A 72 9.01 -5.09 8.04
N THR A 73 8.06 -5.81 7.45
CA THR A 73 8.31 -7.04 6.71
C THR A 73 9.23 -6.80 5.52
N SER A 74 8.98 -5.75 4.74
CA SER A 74 9.82 -5.36 3.61
C SER A 74 11.25 -5.01 4.05
N LEU A 75 11.41 -4.24 5.13
CA LEU A 75 12.72 -3.88 5.68
C LEU A 75 13.48 -5.10 6.19
N ARG A 76 12.79 -6.05 6.85
CA ARG A 76 13.39 -7.33 7.27
C ARG A 76 13.89 -8.11 6.08
N ASN A 77 13.07 -8.24 5.03
CA ASN A 77 13.42 -8.96 3.80
C ASN A 77 14.62 -8.34 3.06
N ILE A 78 14.76 -7.01 3.08
CA ILE A 78 15.94 -6.31 2.56
C ILE A 78 17.16 -6.66 3.43
N ARG A 79 17.03 -6.56 4.76
CA ARG A 79 18.11 -6.82 5.72
C ARG A 79 18.60 -8.27 5.70
N THR A 80 17.73 -9.24 5.48
CA THR A 80 18.08 -10.68 5.50
C THR A 80 18.54 -11.23 4.16
N GLY A 81 18.61 -10.40 3.10
CA GLY A 81 19.05 -10.85 1.78
C GLY A 81 18.01 -11.73 1.07
N ARG A 82 17.06 -11.07 0.40
CA ARG A 82 16.02 -11.62 -0.50
C ARG A 82 14.98 -12.56 0.14
N PRO A 83 13.68 -12.19 0.11
CA PRO A 83 12.62 -13.18 0.31
C PRO A 83 12.59 -14.15 -0.88
N PRO A 84 12.19 -15.43 -0.69
CA PRO A 84 12.00 -16.37 -1.78
C PRO A 84 11.04 -15.79 -2.82
N LYS A 85 11.35 -15.92 -4.11
CA LYS A 85 10.42 -15.59 -5.20
C LYS A 85 9.26 -16.59 -5.16
N GLU A 86 8.19 -16.28 -4.46
CA GLU A 86 6.92 -16.96 -4.69
C GLU A 86 6.35 -16.50 -6.04
N GLY A 87 6.23 -17.44 -6.98
CA GLY A 87 5.20 -17.36 -8.02
C GLY A 87 5.53 -16.66 -9.34
N LEU A 88 6.73 -16.83 -9.92
CA LEU A 88 6.83 -16.72 -11.39
C LEU A 88 6.28 -18.01 -12.01
N ASN A 89 4.96 -18.01 -12.22
CA ASN A 89 4.20 -18.82 -13.16
C ASN A 89 5.04 -19.77 -14.05
N GLY A 90 5.25 -21.00 -13.57
CA GLY A 90 5.70 -22.15 -14.36
C GLY A 90 4.63 -22.68 -15.32
N ARG A 91 3.84 -21.81 -15.96
CA ARG A 91 2.94 -22.20 -17.06
C ARG A 91 3.63 -21.98 -18.39
N ARG A 92 4.58 -22.87 -18.72
CA ARG A 92 5.00 -23.15 -20.11
C ARG A 92 5.80 -24.45 -20.20
N ALA A 93 5.20 -25.57 -19.80
CA ALA A 93 5.53 -26.86 -20.40
C ALA A 93 4.66 -27.03 -21.66
N ARG A 94 5.10 -26.44 -22.78
CA ARG A 94 4.53 -26.69 -24.11
C ARG A 94 4.96 -28.09 -24.57
N ARG A 95 3.96 -28.85 -25.03
CA ARG A 95 3.98 -29.91 -26.06
C ARG A 95 4.90 -31.12 -25.84
N ARG A 96 4.28 -32.29 -25.60
CA ARG A 96 4.78 -33.56 -26.16
C ARG A 96 4.08 -33.79 -27.51
N PRO A 97 4.80 -34.13 -28.59
CA PRO A 97 4.18 -34.63 -29.80
C PRO A 97 3.79 -36.10 -29.64
N ASP A 98 2.75 -36.48 -30.39
CA ASP A 98 2.14 -37.80 -30.48
C ASP A 98 3.14 -38.92 -30.78
N GLN A 99 2.89 -40.11 -30.23
CA GLN A 99 3.43 -41.37 -30.72
C GLN A 99 2.25 -42.28 -31.09
N PHE A 100 2.13 -42.54 -32.39
CA PHE A 100 1.55 -43.75 -32.95
C PHE A 100 2.62 -44.84 -32.95
#